data_AF-A0A368FW20-F1
#
_entry.id   AF-A0A368FW20-F1
#
_cell.length_a   1.000
_cell.length_b   1.000
_cell.length_c   1.000
_cell.angle_alpha   90.00
_cell.angle_beta   90.00
_cell.angle_gamma   90.00
#
_symmetry.space_group_name_H-M   'P 1'
#
loop_
_entity.id
_entity.type
_entity.pdbx_description
1 polymer ?
#
loop_
_entity_poly.entity_id
_entity_poly.type
_entity_poly.pdbx_seq_one_letter_code
_entity_poly.pdbx_strand_id
1 'polypeptide(L)'
;MLAAGMLAAFCLFPLIIGSAPHCEDAAFPTDKSIRNLLHKEISGKMSSSPSYDCDLEDKAQTKFYLLGDDDDGAMSMKTVDTTMSTSNEDFVKESVNKWAERLGAITATKFGCTFVETDHDGKVEKRTLGCLFA
;
A
#
# COMPACT_ATOMS: atom_id res chain seq x y z
N MET A 1 11.15 51.11 6.85
CA MET A 1 11.50 50.02 5.90
C MET A 1 10.72 48.80 6.33
N LEU A 2 9.70 48.42 5.56
CA LEU A 2 8.81 47.28 5.83
C LEU A 2 9.46 46.00 5.29
N ALA A 3 9.82 45.08 6.17
CA ALA A 3 10.12 43.70 5.79
C ALA A 3 9.05 42.80 6.41
N ALA A 4 7.94 42.66 5.70
CA ALA A 4 6.92 41.66 5.98
C ALA A 4 7.47 40.30 5.54
N GLY A 5 7.95 39.51 6.49
CA GLY A 5 8.29 38.11 6.25
C GLY A 5 7.03 37.32 5.97
N MET A 6 6.88 36.84 4.73
CA MET A 6 5.86 35.86 4.36
C MET A 6 6.04 34.59 5.21
N LEU A 7 5.12 34.38 6.15
CA LEU A 7 4.88 33.07 6.73
C LEU A 7 4.26 32.19 5.64
N ALA A 8 5.04 31.27 5.09
CA ALA A 8 4.52 30.19 4.28
C ALA A 8 3.64 29.30 5.19
N ALA A 9 2.34 29.56 5.17
CA ALA A 9 1.34 28.65 5.71
C ALA A 9 1.39 27.38 4.87
N PHE A 10 2.06 26.34 5.38
CA PHE A 10 1.86 24.98 4.93
C PHE A 10 0.38 24.66 5.17
N CYS A 11 -0.43 24.75 4.13
CA CYS A 11 -1.78 24.22 4.11
C CYS A 11 -1.67 22.70 4.30
N LEU A 12 -1.63 22.25 5.55
CA LEU A 12 -2.01 20.90 5.93
C LEU A 12 -3.50 20.80 5.65
N PHE A 13 -3.86 20.55 4.38
CA PHE A 13 -5.20 20.09 4.06
C PHE A 13 -5.44 18.85 4.92
N PRO A 14 -6.51 18.79 5.71
CA PRO A 14 -6.94 17.55 6.29
C PRO A 14 -7.29 16.65 5.10
N LEU A 15 -6.36 15.78 4.73
CA LEU A 15 -6.64 14.65 3.87
C LEU A 15 -7.69 13.85 4.61
N ILE A 16 -8.96 14.04 4.25
CA ILE A 16 -10.04 13.15 4.62
C ILE A 16 -9.78 11.89 3.81
N ILE A 17 -8.83 11.08 4.29
CA ILE A 17 -8.56 9.77 3.73
C ILE A 17 -9.80 8.95 4.07
N GLY A 18 -10.68 8.80 3.09
CA GLY A 18 -11.84 7.92 3.20
C GLY A 18 -11.40 6.50 3.53
N SER A 19 -12.27 5.71 4.14
CA SER A 19 -12.04 4.26 4.22
C SER A 19 -11.88 3.68 2.81
N ALA A 20 -11.03 2.67 2.68
CA ALA A 20 -10.91 1.95 1.41
C ALA A 20 -12.25 1.26 1.05
N PRO A 21 -12.53 1.05 -0.25
CA PRO A 21 -13.73 0.34 -0.67
C PRO A 21 -13.76 -1.09 -0.14
N HIS A 22 -14.94 -1.71 -0.19
CA HIS A 22 -15.07 -3.13 0.10
C HIS A 22 -14.80 -3.91 -1.18
N CYS A 23 -13.82 -4.82 -1.15
CA CYS A 23 -13.50 -5.71 -2.25
C CYS A 23 -13.91 -7.13 -1.83
N GLU A 24 -15.08 -7.59 -2.27
CA GLU A 24 -15.65 -8.91 -1.92
C GLU A 24 -15.37 -10.00 -3.00
N ASP A 25 -14.97 -9.60 -4.20
CA ASP A 25 -14.89 -10.51 -5.36
C ASP A 25 -13.53 -11.20 -5.54
N ALA A 26 -12.54 -10.92 -4.70
CA ALA A 26 -11.21 -11.54 -4.80
C ALA A 26 -11.20 -12.96 -4.21
N ALA A 27 -10.36 -13.85 -4.76
CA ALA A 27 -10.24 -15.22 -4.27
C ALA A 27 -9.62 -15.30 -2.87
N PHE A 28 -8.68 -14.40 -2.55
CA PHE A 28 -8.13 -14.22 -1.20
C PHE A 28 -8.11 -12.72 -0.84
N PRO A 29 -9.24 -12.12 -0.47
CA PRO A 29 -9.33 -10.68 -0.29
C PRO A 29 -8.43 -10.22 0.85
N THR A 30 -7.79 -9.07 0.66
CA THR A 30 -7.04 -8.42 1.74
C THR A 30 -8.01 -8.06 2.86
N ASP A 31 -7.64 -8.40 4.10
CA ASP A 31 -8.45 -8.05 5.27
C ASP A 31 -8.77 -6.55 5.28
N LYS A 32 -10.00 -6.20 5.67
CA LYS A 32 -10.49 -4.82 5.63
C LYS A 32 -9.63 -3.87 6.47
N SER A 33 -9.13 -4.32 7.62
CA SER A 33 -8.28 -3.48 8.48
C SER A 33 -6.93 -3.19 7.82
N ILE A 34 -6.31 -4.22 7.22
CA ILE A 34 -5.06 -4.09 6.47
C ILE A 34 -5.25 -3.23 5.22
N ARG A 35 -6.35 -3.41 4.48
CA ARG A 35 -6.69 -2.59 3.32
C ARG A 35 -6.84 -1.11 3.68
N ASN A 36 -7.55 -0.82 4.77
CA ASN A 36 -7.67 0.55 5.27
C ASN A 36 -6.32 1.14 5.69
N LEU A 37 -5.47 0.33 6.34
CA LEU A 37 -4.11 0.74 6.71
C LEU A 37 -3.28 1.06 5.47
N LEU A 38 -3.28 0.18 4.46
CA LEU A 38 -2.59 0.40 3.19
C LEU A 38 -3.06 1.68 2.51
N HIS A 39 -4.37 1.93 2.48
CA HIS A 39 -4.91 3.16 1.93
C HIS A 39 -4.42 4.40 2.65
N LYS A 40 -4.40 4.38 3.98
CA LYS A 40 -3.88 5.48 4.79
C LYS A 40 -2.38 5.71 4.54
N GLU A 41 -1.57 4.67 4.64
CA GLU A 41 -0.11 4.78 4.58
C GLU A 41 0.38 5.17 3.17
N ILE A 42 -0.19 4.58 2.11
CA ILE A 42 0.21 4.87 0.72
C ILE A 42 -0.25 6.26 0.31
N SER A 43 -1.52 6.62 0.57
CA SER A 43 -2.04 7.93 0.18
C SER A 43 -1.34 9.08 0.91
N GLY A 44 -0.86 8.84 2.13
CA GLY A 44 -0.05 9.82 2.87
C GLY A 44 1.37 10.03 2.31
N LYS A 45 1.86 9.13 1.44
CA LYS A 45 3.21 9.19 0.85
C LYS A 45 3.21 9.61 -0.62
N MET A 46 2.05 9.58 -1.26
CA MET A 46 1.90 9.95 -2.67
C MET A 46 1.31 11.34 -2.81
N SER A 47 1.96 12.19 -3.60
CA SER A 47 1.49 13.56 -3.85
C SER A 47 0.16 13.61 -4.63
N SER A 48 -0.12 12.57 -5.41
CA SER A 48 -1.34 12.44 -6.22
C SER A 48 -2.60 12.12 -5.41
N SER A 49 -2.48 11.77 -4.12
CA SER A 49 -3.60 11.34 -3.27
C SER A 49 -4.45 10.24 -3.96
N PRO A 50 -3.85 9.10 -4.30
CA PRO A 50 -4.50 8.11 -5.15
C PRO A 50 -5.66 7.42 -4.43
N SER A 51 -6.63 6.93 -5.21
CA SER A 51 -7.75 6.14 -4.71
C SER A 51 -7.41 4.64 -4.69
N TYR A 52 -7.97 3.91 -3.73
CA TYR A 52 -7.85 2.46 -3.69
C TYR A 52 -8.80 1.82 -4.72
N ASP A 53 -8.30 0.90 -5.54
CA ASP A 53 -9.00 0.26 -6.66
C ASP A 53 -8.98 -1.27 -6.48
N CYS A 54 -10.17 -1.89 -6.36
CA CYS A 54 -10.30 -3.32 -6.11
C CYS A 54 -9.85 -4.17 -7.31
N ASP A 55 -9.95 -3.68 -8.55
CA ASP A 55 -9.46 -4.42 -9.72
C ASP A 55 -7.93 -4.48 -9.71
N LEU A 56 -7.28 -3.44 -9.19
CA LEU A 56 -5.83 -3.44 -8.97
C LEU A 56 -5.42 -4.35 -7.80
N GLU A 57 -6.24 -4.50 -6.75
CA GLU A 57 -6.02 -5.48 -5.68
C GLU A 57 -6.07 -6.91 -6.23
N ASP A 58 -7.07 -7.25 -7.03
CA ASP A 58 -7.19 -8.57 -7.66
C ASP A 58 -6.03 -8.89 -8.62
N LYS A 59 -5.61 -7.90 -9.42
CA LYS A 59 -4.41 -8.01 -10.27
C LYS A 59 -3.13 -8.17 -9.45
N ALA A 60 -3.00 -7.43 -8.34
CA ALA A 60 -1.84 -7.56 -7.46
C ALA A 60 -1.78 -8.95 -6.83
N GLN A 61 -2.93 -9.50 -6.42
CA GLN A 61 -3.06 -10.87 -5.95
C GLN A 61 -2.60 -11.88 -7.00
N THR A 62 -3.12 -11.76 -8.23
CA THR A 62 -2.74 -12.65 -9.31
C THR A 62 -1.23 -12.61 -9.56
N LYS A 63 -0.67 -11.39 -9.65
CA LYS A 63 0.76 -11.20 -9.92
C LYS A 63 1.65 -11.75 -8.80
N PHE A 64 1.47 -11.25 -7.58
CA PHE A 64 2.45 -11.46 -6.51
C PHE A 64 2.23 -12.73 -5.69
N TYR A 65 0.99 -13.21 -5.63
CA TYR A 65 0.66 -14.41 -4.85
C TYR A 65 0.46 -15.64 -5.73
N LEU A 66 -0.37 -15.57 -6.78
CA LEU A 66 -0.67 -16.75 -7.61
C LEU A 66 0.45 -17.09 -8.58
N LEU A 67 1.01 -16.09 -9.26
CA LEU A 67 2.13 -16.28 -10.19
C LEU A 67 3.50 -16.20 -9.47
N GLY A 68 3.55 -15.49 -8.34
CA GLY A 68 4.78 -15.31 -7.56
C GLY A 68 5.77 -14.34 -8.20
N ASP A 69 5.34 -13.58 -9.21
CA ASP A 69 6.17 -12.65 -9.98
C ASP A 69 6.88 -11.66 -9.06
N ASP A 70 8.10 -11.27 -9.43
CA ASP A 70 8.85 -10.25 -8.72
C ASP A 70 8.40 -8.83 -9.09
N ASP A 71 8.86 -7.85 -8.30
CA ASP A 71 8.69 -6.44 -8.67
C ASP A 71 9.50 -6.14 -9.93
N ASP A 72 8.81 -5.83 -11.02
CA ASP A 72 9.39 -5.69 -12.36
C ASP A 72 9.33 -4.27 -12.91
N GLY A 73 8.93 -3.27 -12.12
CA GLY A 73 8.71 -1.94 -12.69
C GLY A 73 8.43 -0.77 -11.76
N ALA A 74 8.29 0.38 -12.39
CA ALA A 74 8.00 1.66 -11.74
C ALA A 74 6.61 1.71 -11.08
N MET A 75 5.67 0.86 -11.54
CA MET A 75 4.25 0.87 -11.14
C MET A 75 3.84 -0.36 -10.33
N SER A 76 4.82 -1.06 -9.77
CA SER A 76 4.65 -2.23 -8.92
C SER A 76 5.58 -2.12 -7.71
N MET A 77 5.19 -2.74 -6.60
CA MET A 77 6.04 -2.90 -5.41
C MET A 77 5.71 -4.22 -4.73
N LYS A 78 6.73 -4.92 -4.22
CA LYS A 78 6.58 -6.21 -3.52
C LYS A 78 7.54 -6.28 -2.34
N THR A 79 7.05 -6.77 -1.20
CA THR A 79 7.86 -7.15 -0.04
C THR A 79 7.37 -8.49 0.47
N VAL A 80 8.30 -9.38 0.78
CA VAL A 80 8.03 -10.69 1.39
C VAL A 80 8.72 -10.73 2.75
N ASP A 81 8.01 -11.21 3.76
CA ASP A 81 8.58 -11.50 5.08
C ASP A 81 8.39 -12.98 5.41
N THR A 82 9.51 -13.67 5.63
CA THR A 82 9.59 -15.07 6.04
C THR A 82 10.00 -15.23 7.51
N THR A 83 10.31 -14.12 8.19
CA THR A 83 10.73 -14.11 9.60
C THR A 83 9.54 -14.00 10.54
N MET A 84 8.45 -13.37 10.08
CA MET A 84 7.19 -13.22 10.81
C MET A 84 7.38 -12.60 12.21
N SER A 85 8.41 -11.76 12.37
CA SER A 85 8.84 -11.26 13.69
C SER A 85 8.01 -10.08 14.21
N THR A 86 7.12 -9.53 13.38
CA THR A 86 6.32 -8.34 13.70
C THR A 86 4.84 -8.57 13.38
N SER A 87 3.95 -7.74 13.91
CA SER A 87 2.52 -7.80 13.57
C SER A 87 2.28 -7.48 12.09
N ASN A 88 1.12 -7.87 11.55
CA ASN A 88 0.75 -7.56 10.16
C ASN A 88 0.68 -6.06 9.91
N GLU A 89 0.21 -5.29 10.90
CA GLU A 89 0.21 -3.83 10.80
C GLU A 89 1.63 -3.25 10.75
N ASP A 90 2.53 -3.74 11.60
CA ASP A 90 3.91 -3.22 11.65
C ASP A 90 4.66 -3.54 10.37
N PHE A 91 4.50 -4.76 9.85
CA PHE A 91 5.08 -5.13 8.56
C PHE A 91 4.54 -4.29 7.40
N VAL A 92 3.24 -4.00 7.38
CA VAL A 92 2.66 -3.11 6.37
C VAL A 92 3.27 -1.71 6.49
N LYS A 93 3.32 -1.13 7.69
CA LYS A 93 3.91 0.19 7.93
C LYS A 93 5.38 0.23 7.54
N GLU A 94 6.17 -0.75 7.95
CA GLU A 94 7.58 -0.87 7.60
C GLU A 94 7.81 -1.01 6.10
N SER A 95 7.03 -1.85 5.43
CA SER A 95 7.12 -2.06 3.98
C SER A 95 6.80 -0.77 3.22
N VAL A 96 5.69 -0.11 3.57
CA VAL A 96 5.28 1.15 2.94
C VAL A 96 6.27 2.29 3.26
N ASN A 97 6.90 2.29 4.45
CA ASN A 97 7.98 3.21 4.78
C ASN A 97 9.25 2.97 3.94
N LYS A 98 9.64 1.71 3.72
CA LYS A 98 10.76 1.38 2.82
C LYS A 98 10.52 1.84 1.38
N TRP A 99 9.26 1.91 0.97
CA TRP A 99 8.85 2.36 -0.35
C TRP A 99 8.67 3.88 -0.49
N ALA A 100 8.81 4.65 0.59
CA ALA A 100 8.39 6.05 0.64
C ALA A 100 9.00 6.93 -0.46
N GLU A 101 10.28 6.76 -0.77
CA GLU A 101 10.95 7.51 -1.84
C GLU A 101 10.33 7.21 -3.22
N ARG A 102 10.10 5.93 -3.53
CA ARG A 102 9.47 5.52 -4.80
C ARG A 102 8.02 5.99 -4.87
N LEU A 103 7.26 5.88 -3.78
CA LEU A 103 5.88 6.37 -3.71
C LEU A 103 5.80 7.87 -3.97
N GLY A 104 6.73 8.66 -3.44
CA GLY A 104 6.79 10.10 -3.69
C GLY A 104 7.03 10.47 -5.16
N ALA A 105 7.64 9.58 -5.95
CA ALA A 105 7.92 9.77 -7.37
C ALA A 105 6.82 9.27 -8.31
N ILE A 106 5.89 8.44 -7.83
CA ILE A 106 4.81 7.87 -8.65
C ILE A 106 3.68 8.89 -8.82
N THR A 107 3.22 9.08 -10.06
CA THR A 107 2.12 9.99 -10.43
C THR A 107 0.78 9.29 -10.63
N ALA A 108 0.68 8.00 -10.26
CA ALA A 108 -0.54 7.21 -10.34
C ALA A 108 -1.69 7.84 -9.55
N THR A 109 -2.91 7.66 -10.03
CA THR A 109 -4.14 8.17 -9.38
C THR A 109 -4.93 7.07 -8.71
N LYS A 110 -4.56 5.82 -8.97
CA LYS A 110 -5.15 4.62 -8.41
C LYS A 110 -4.08 3.65 -7.95
N PHE A 111 -4.40 2.84 -6.96
CA PHE A 111 -3.58 1.71 -6.57
C PHE A 111 -4.44 0.61 -5.95
N GLY A 112 -3.93 -0.61 -5.95
CA GLY A 112 -4.53 -1.74 -5.25
C GLY A 112 -3.44 -2.67 -4.77
N CYS A 113 -3.66 -3.31 -3.62
CA CYS A 113 -2.64 -4.10 -2.95
C CYS A 113 -3.18 -5.44 -2.47
N THR A 114 -2.39 -6.49 -2.63
CA THR A 114 -2.63 -7.78 -2.00
C THR A 114 -1.80 -7.90 -0.72
N PHE A 115 -2.41 -8.42 0.34
CA PHE A 115 -1.72 -8.90 1.53
C PHE A 115 -2.15 -10.34 1.79
N VAL A 116 -1.20 -11.27 1.71
CA VAL A 116 -1.48 -12.70 1.88
C VAL A 116 -0.49 -13.32 2.84
N GLU A 117 -1.01 -14.00 3.86
CA GLU A 117 -0.27 -14.91 4.73
C GLU A 117 -0.36 -16.32 4.14
N THR A 118 0.78 -16.97 3.93
CA THR A 118 0.83 -18.37 3.51
C THR A 118 1.14 -19.22 4.72
N ASP A 119 0.28 -20.19 4.97
CA ASP A 119 0.45 -21.19 6.00
C ASP A 119 0.98 -22.51 5.42
N HIS A 120 1.73 -23.23 6.25
CA HIS A 120 2.08 -24.62 6.05
C HIS A 120 1.84 -25.34 7.38
N ASP A 121 1.03 -26.41 7.35
CA ASP A 121 0.65 -27.18 8.55
C ASP A 121 0.12 -26.32 9.72
N GLY A 122 -0.66 -25.28 9.40
CA GLY A 122 -1.28 -24.39 10.38
C GLY A 122 -0.35 -23.36 11.01
N LYS A 123 0.87 -23.20 10.47
CA LYS A 123 1.80 -22.13 10.84
C LYS A 123 2.00 -21.20 9.67
N VAL A 124 1.83 -19.89 9.89
CA VAL A 124 2.17 -18.89 8.88
C VAL A 124 3.69 -18.86 8.72
N GLU A 125 4.17 -19.18 7.52
CA GLU A 125 5.61 -19.25 7.21
C GLU A 125 6.10 -18.03 6.44
N LYS A 126 5.19 -17.37 5.71
CA LYS A 126 5.50 -16.16 4.98
C LYS A 126 4.28 -15.27 4.86
N ARG A 127 4.53 -13.97 4.74
CA ARG A 127 3.54 -13.00 4.28
C ARG A 127 4.08 -12.19 3.11
N THR A 128 3.21 -11.91 2.17
CA THR A 128 3.51 -11.14 0.96
C THR A 128 2.64 -9.91 0.93
N LEU A 129 3.27 -8.74 0.79
CA LEU A 129 2.60 -7.50 0.45
C LEU A 129 3.03 -7.09 -0.95
N GLY A 130 2.06 -6.90 -1.84
CA GLY A 130 2.32 -6.44 -3.20
C GLY A 130 1.30 -5.38 -3.64
N CYS A 131 1.74 -4.32 -4.29
CA CYS A 131 0.90 -3.23 -4.75
C CYS A 131 1.13 -2.92 -6.23
N LEU A 132 0.05 -2.58 -6.93
CA LEU A 132 0.05 -2.07 -8.30
C LEU A 132 -0.50 -0.65 -8.32
N PHE A 133 0.03 0.17 -9.23
CA PHE A 133 -0.29 1.59 -9.38
C PHE A 133 -0.72 1.89 -10.82
N ALA A 134 -1.71 2.78 -11.01
CA ALA A 134 -2.20 3.21 -12.32
C ALA A 134 -2.61 4.69 -12.38
#